data_AF-A0A8I5ZZ12-F1
#
_entry.id   AF-A0A8I5ZZ12-F1
#
_cell.length_a   1.000
_cell.length_b   1.000
_cell.length_c   1.000
_cell.angle_alpha   90.00
_cell.angle_beta   90.00
_cell.angle_gamma   90.00
#
_symmetry.space_group_name_H-M   'P 1'
#
loop_
_entity.id
_entity.type
_entity.pdbx_description
1 polymer ?
#
loop_
_entity_poly.entity_id
_entity_poly.type
_entity_poly.pdbx_seq_one_letter_code
_entity_poly.pdbx_strand_id
1 'polypeptide(L)'
;MERNLGAVLGILWVQICWVRGDNVEQSPPALSLHEGTNPALRCNFSTSMRSVQWFRQDPRGSLINLFYLASGTKENGRLKSTFNAKERYSTLHINDAQLEDSGTYFCAAEAQCSQ
;
A
#
# COMPACT_ATOMS: atom_id res chain seq x y z
N MET A 1 35.03 32.19 17.46
CA MET A 1 33.67 31.88 16.98
C MET A 1 33.54 30.46 16.42
N GLU A 2 34.65 29.75 16.15
CA GLU A 2 34.69 28.37 15.59
C GLU A 2 34.04 27.27 16.47
N ARG A 3 34.19 27.34 17.80
CA ARG A 3 33.75 26.26 18.72
C ARG A 3 32.24 26.02 18.69
N ASN A 4 31.45 27.07 18.42
CA ASN A 4 29.99 26.95 18.36
C ASN A 4 29.53 26.28 17.06
N LEU A 5 30.27 26.47 15.96
CA LEU A 5 29.93 25.90 14.65
C LEU A 5 30.09 24.37 14.65
N GLY A 6 31.17 23.85 15.25
CA GLY A 6 31.41 22.41 15.37
C GLY A 6 30.35 21.69 16.22
N ALA A 7 29.88 22.32 17.31
CA ALA A 7 28.81 21.77 18.15
C ALA A 7 27.46 21.79 17.41
N VAL A 8 27.13 22.88 16.70
CA VAL A 8 25.91 22.98 15.88
C VAL A 8 25.93 21.96 14.76
N LEU A 9 27.05 21.78 14.06
CA LEU A 9 27.23 20.71 13.07
C LEU A 9 26.97 19.35 13.72
N GLY A 10 27.62 19.03 14.85
CA GLY A 10 27.42 17.76 15.56
C GLY A 10 25.95 17.49 15.96
N ILE A 11 25.24 18.49 16.47
CA ILE A 11 23.81 18.39 16.81
C ILE A 11 22.95 18.18 15.55
N LEU A 12 23.27 18.86 14.45
CA LEU A 12 22.58 18.69 13.17
C LEU A 12 22.74 17.27 12.62
N TRP A 13 23.92 16.66 12.76
CA TRP A 13 24.17 15.26 12.36
C TRP A 13 23.38 14.25 13.21
N VAL A 14 23.20 14.50 14.51
CA VAL A 14 22.41 13.62 15.41
C VAL A 14 20.91 13.68 15.10
N GLN A 15 20.37 14.82 14.67
CA GLN A 15 18.95 14.96 14.34
C GLN A 15 18.54 14.26 13.03
N ILE A 16 19.50 13.87 12.18
CA ILE A 16 19.24 13.03 11.00
C ILE A 16 19.03 11.55 11.41
N CYS A 17 19.17 11.20 12.70
CA CYS A 17 18.86 9.87 13.22
C CYS A 17 17.37 9.51 13.11
N TRP A 18 17.04 8.95 11.94
CA TRP A 18 16.22 7.77 11.76
C TRP A 18 14.72 7.94 11.99
N VAL A 19 14.03 8.48 10.99
CA VAL A 19 12.65 8.07 10.74
C VAL A 19 12.70 6.65 10.15
N ARG A 20 12.23 5.65 10.90
CA ARG A 20 11.93 4.32 10.33
C ARG A 20 10.52 4.37 9.75
N GLY A 21 10.42 4.34 8.44
CA GLY A 21 9.16 4.11 7.74
C GLY A 21 8.91 2.61 7.61
N ASP A 22 7.64 2.20 7.69
CA ASP A 22 7.23 0.89 7.22
C ASP A 22 7.12 0.91 5.70
N ASN A 23 7.61 -0.16 5.06
CA ASN A 23 7.56 -0.30 3.60
C ASN A 23 6.28 -1.02 3.17
N VAL A 24 5.67 -0.49 2.11
CA VAL A 24 4.53 -1.07 1.42
C VAL A 24 4.91 -1.24 -0.05
N GLU A 25 4.85 -2.47 -0.57
CA GLU A 25 5.26 -2.78 -1.94
C GLU A 25 4.15 -3.50 -2.71
N GLN A 26 3.80 -2.97 -3.88
CA GLN A 26 2.80 -3.55 -4.79
C GLN A 26 3.44 -4.38 -5.89
N SER A 27 2.86 -5.56 -6.16
CA SER A 27 3.31 -6.49 -7.20
C SER A 27 2.12 -7.12 -7.95
N PRO A 28 2.19 -7.30 -9.28
CA PRO A 28 3.16 -6.64 -10.16
C PRO A 28 2.94 -5.11 -10.20
N PRO A 29 3.96 -4.30 -10.54
CA PRO A 29 3.82 -2.84 -10.62
C PRO A 29 2.92 -2.39 -11.80
N ALA A 30 2.88 -3.18 -12.86
CA ALA A 30 2.00 -3.01 -14.01
C ALA A 30 1.69 -4.37 -14.62
N LEU A 31 0.54 -4.50 -15.26
CA LEU A 31 0.12 -5.73 -15.90
C LEU A 31 -0.72 -5.41 -17.15
N SER A 32 -0.51 -6.20 -18.20
CA SER A 32 -1.29 -6.20 -19.43
C SER A 32 -1.85 -7.62 -19.63
N LEU A 33 -3.15 -7.73 -19.89
CA LEU A 33 -3.88 -8.99 -19.94
C LEU A 33 -5.00 -8.93 -20.99
N HIS A 34 -5.60 -10.10 -21.27
CA HIS A 34 -6.82 -10.19 -22.05
C HIS A 34 -8.06 -10.11 -21.16
N GLU A 35 -9.16 -9.59 -21.70
CA GLU A 35 -10.47 -9.62 -21.05
C GLU A 35 -10.87 -11.06 -20.68
N GLY A 36 -11.63 -11.21 -19.60
CA GLY A 36 -12.05 -12.50 -19.05
C GLY A 36 -10.98 -13.21 -18.19
N THR A 37 -9.77 -12.66 -18.09
CA THR A 37 -8.76 -13.18 -17.14
C THR A 37 -9.06 -12.74 -15.70
N ASN A 38 -8.42 -13.41 -14.72
CA ASN A 38 -8.62 -13.14 -13.29
C ASN A 38 -7.32 -12.62 -12.65
N PRO A 39 -6.89 -11.36 -12.92
CA PRO A 39 -5.67 -10.81 -12.35
C PRO A 39 -5.75 -10.64 -10.83
N ALA A 40 -4.58 -10.65 -10.21
CA ALA A 40 -4.40 -10.34 -8.80
C ALA A 40 -3.26 -9.34 -8.62
N LEU A 41 -3.53 -8.28 -7.86
CA LEU A 41 -2.51 -7.39 -7.30
C LEU A 41 -2.23 -7.82 -5.86
N ARG A 42 -0.96 -7.75 -5.46
CA ARG A 42 -0.52 -8.07 -4.11
C ARG A 42 0.21 -6.89 -3.52
N CYS A 43 -0.17 -6.52 -2.30
CA CYS A 43 0.43 -5.48 -1.50
C CYS A 43 1.13 -6.14 -0.31
N ASN A 44 2.47 -6.06 -0.25
CA ASN A 44 3.29 -6.64 0.81
C ASN A 44 3.73 -5.55 1.79
N PHE A 45 3.91 -5.94 3.05
CA PHE A 45 4.26 -5.04 4.14
C PHE A 45 5.55 -5.48 4.83
N SER A 46 6.41 -4.55 5.24
CA SER A 46 7.60 -4.87 6.04
C SER A 46 7.24 -5.37 7.45
N THR A 47 6.14 -4.87 8.01
CA THR A 47 5.67 -5.15 9.37
C THR A 47 4.19 -5.53 9.35
N SER A 48 3.69 -6.01 10.49
CA SER A 48 2.27 -6.34 10.63
C SER A 48 1.42 -5.06 10.66
N MET A 49 0.43 -5.00 9.78
CA MET A 49 -0.48 -3.86 9.65
C MET A 49 -1.79 -4.10 10.42
N ARG A 50 -2.46 -3.04 10.89
CA ARG A 50 -3.80 -3.11 11.52
C ARG A 50 -4.90 -3.27 10.49
N SER A 51 -4.78 -2.54 9.38
CA SER A 51 -5.79 -2.49 8.34
C SER A 51 -5.14 -2.19 6.99
N VAL A 52 -5.87 -2.51 5.91
CA VAL A 52 -5.50 -2.19 4.53
C VAL A 52 -6.69 -1.60 3.80
N GLN A 53 -6.41 -0.66 2.90
CA GLN A 53 -7.36 -0.09 1.98
C GLN A 53 -6.88 -0.28 0.55
N TRP A 54 -7.83 -0.58 -0.34
CA TRP A 54 -7.60 -0.60 -1.78
C TRP A 54 -8.35 0.54 -2.45
N PHE A 55 -7.70 1.20 -3.38
CA PHE A 55 -8.23 2.31 -4.14
C PHE A 55 -8.06 2.07 -5.64
N ARG A 56 -8.98 2.61 -6.43
CA ARG A 56 -8.83 2.81 -7.86
C ARG A 56 -8.76 4.29 -8.14
N GLN A 57 -7.81 4.72 -8.98
CA GLN A 57 -7.78 6.09 -9.47
C GLN A 57 -8.77 6.27 -10.62
N ASP A 58 -9.59 7.31 -10.54
CA ASP A 58 -10.46 7.70 -11.63
C ASP A 58 -9.70 8.50 -12.71
N PRO A 59 -10.28 8.71 -13.91
CA PRO A 59 -9.63 9.50 -14.97
C PRO A 59 -9.34 10.97 -14.60
N ARG A 60 -9.94 11.50 -13.52
CA ARG A 60 -9.72 12.86 -13.01
C ARG A 60 -8.63 12.90 -11.94
N GLY A 61 -8.07 11.75 -11.56
CA GLY A 61 -7.01 11.60 -10.57
C GLY A 61 -7.50 11.39 -9.14
N SER A 62 -8.82 11.37 -8.88
CA SER A 62 -9.37 11.10 -7.55
C SER A 62 -9.30 9.61 -7.20
N LEU A 63 -9.05 9.30 -5.93
CA LEU A 63 -9.02 7.93 -5.43
C LEU A 63 -10.41 7.49 -4.96
N ILE A 64 -10.94 6.46 -5.59
CA ILE A 64 -12.17 5.79 -5.20
C ILE A 64 -11.81 4.62 -4.28
N ASN A 65 -12.36 4.62 -3.05
CA ASN A 65 -12.17 3.49 -2.14
C ASN A 65 -12.93 2.26 -2.65
N LEU A 66 -12.23 1.14 -2.79
CA LEU A 66 -12.80 -0.16 -3.16
C LEU A 66 -13.09 -1.00 -1.92
N PHE A 67 -12.12 -1.10 -1.03
CA PHE A 67 -12.22 -1.88 0.21
C PHE A 67 -11.49 -1.21 1.37
N TYR A 68 -11.97 -1.52 2.57
CA TYR A 68 -11.27 -1.38 3.86
C TYR A 68 -11.35 -2.74 4.58
N LEU A 69 -10.20 -3.32 4.93
CA LEU A 69 -10.11 -4.60 5.63
C LEU A 69 -9.25 -4.46 6.88
N ALA A 70 -9.82 -4.76 8.04
CA ALA A 70 -9.05 -4.98 9.28
C ALA A 70 -8.62 -6.44 9.45
N SER A 71 -9.31 -7.37 8.78
CA SER A 71 -8.93 -8.79 8.68
C SER A 71 -9.75 -9.49 7.60
N GLY A 72 -9.32 -10.69 7.19
CA GLY A 72 -10.14 -11.61 6.42
C GLY A 72 -10.28 -11.24 4.95
N THR A 73 -11.49 -11.42 4.40
CA THR A 73 -11.79 -11.25 2.97
C THR A 73 -13.07 -10.44 2.79
N LYS A 74 -13.11 -9.57 1.78
CA LYS A 74 -14.29 -8.84 1.34
C LYS A 74 -14.44 -8.96 -0.17
N GLU A 75 -15.68 -8.92 -0.63
CA GLU A 75 -16.03 -9.04 -2.05
C GLU A 75 -17.14 -8.05 -2.40
N ASN A 76 -17.06 -7.44 -3.58
CA ASN A 76 -18.07 -6.54 -4.13
C ASN A 76 -18.09 -6.69 -5.65
N GLY A 77 -19.13 -7.32 -6.18
CA GLY A 77 -19.25 -7.64 -7.60
C GLY A 77 -18.09 -8.51 -8.07
N ARG A 78 -17.37 -8.05 -9.10
CA ARG A 78 -16.21 -8.75 -9.66
C ARG A 78 -14.93 -8.57 -8.83
N LEU A 79 -14.91 -7.69 -7.84
CA LEU A 79 -13.72 -7.39 -7.04
C LEU A 79 -13.71 -8.17 -5.73
N LYS A 80 -12.56 -8.74 -5.39
CA LYS A 80 -12.35 -9.44 -4.11
C LYS A 80 -11.01 -9.06 -3.50
N SER A 81 -11.01 -8.66 -2.25
CA SER A 81 -9.78 -8.36 -1.51
C SER A 81 -9.61 -9.26 -0.29
N THR A 82 -8.38 -9.66 -0.04
CA THR A 82 -8.00 -10.42 1.17
C THR A 82 -6.94 -9.66 1.94
N PHE A 83 -6.92 -9.80 3.26
CA PHE A 83 -5.90 -9.21 4.13
C PHE A 83 -5.45 -10.22 5.19
N ASN A 84 -4.16 -10.51 5.18
CA ASN A 84 -3.51 -11.38 6.14
C ASN A 84 -2.42 -10.59 6.89
N ALA A 85 -2.76 -10.07 8.06
CA ALA A 85 -1.83 -9.30 8.90
C ALA A 85 -0.63 -10.12 9.37
N LYS A 86 -0.82 -11.43 9.62
CA LYS A 86 0.25 -12.33 10.08
C LYS A 86 1.29 -12.58 8.98
N GLU A 87 0.82 -12.85 7.76
CA GLU A 87 1.68 -13.08 6.60
C GLU A 87 2.09 -11.77 5.91
N ARG A 88 1.67 -10.62 6.44
CA ARG A 88 2.04 -9.27 6.00
C ARG A 88 1.77 -8.99 4.53
N TYR A 89 0.60 -9.39 4.05
CA TYR A 89 0.15 -9.01 2.72
C TYR A 89 -1.36 -8.83 2.62
N SER A 90 -1.77 -8.10 1.59
CA SER A 90 -3.13 -8.03 1.09
C SER A 90 -3.15 -8.32 -0.40
N THR A 91 -4.27 -8.81 -0.92
CA THR A 91 -4.48 -8.98 -2.36
C THR A 91 -5.74 -8.29 -2.81
N LEU A 92 -5.78 -7.88 -4.07
CA LEU A 92 -6.96 -7.43 -4.80
C LEU A 92 -7.07 -8.27 -6.07
N HIS A 93 -8.15 -9.03 -6.17
CA HIS A 93 -8.50 -9.84 -7.33
C HIS A 93 -9.62 -9.15 -8.10
N ILE A 94 -9.52 -9.19 -9.42
CA ILE A 94 -10.57 -8.77 -10.34
C ILE A 94 -10.98 -10.03 -11.11
N ASN A 95 -12.20 -10.49 -10.90
CA ASN A 95 -12.75 -11.62 -11.65
C ASN A 95 -13.28 -11.11 -12.99
N ASP A 96 -13.11 -11.91 -14.05
CA ASP A 96 -13.65 -11.61 -15.38
C ASP A 96 -13.30 -10.17 -15.82
N ALA A 97 -12.00 -9.89 -15.90
CA ALA A 97 -11.48 -8.55 -16.17
C ALA A 97 -12.05 -7.98 -17.48
N GLN A 98 -12.50 -6.74 -17.43
CA GLN A 98 -13.09 -6.00 -18.56
C GLN A 98 -12.21 -4.81 -18.92
N LEU A 99 -12.34 -4.27 -20.15
CA LEU A 99 -11.59 -3.08 -20.58
C LEU A 99 -11.79 -1.90 -19.62
N GLU A 100 -13.00 -1.75 -19.07
CA GLU A 100 -13.38 -0.72 -18.09
C GLU A 100 -12.69 -0.86 -16.72
N ASP A 101 -12.05 -1.98 -16.42
CA ASP A 101 -11.23 -2.16 -15.20
C ASP A 101 -9.82 -1.57 -15.37
N SER A 102 -9.44 -1.22 -16.60
CA SER A 102 -8.16 -0.58 -16.86
C SER A 102 -8.01 0.69 -16.02
N GLY A 103 -6.88 0.80 -15.33
CA GLY A 103 -6.60 1.95 -14.48
C GLY A 103 -5.50 1.67 -13.47
N THR A 104 -5.21 2.69 -12.65
CA THR A 104 -4.22 2.61 -11.60
C THR A 104 -4.88 2.21 -10.29
N TYR A 105 -4.30 1.21 -9.62
CA TYR A 105 -4.77 0.70 -8.34
C TYR A 105 -3.72 0.94 -7.27
N PHE A 106 -4.15 1.40 -6.09
CA PHE A 106 -3.29 1.68 -4.96
C PHE A 106 -3.73 0.88 -3.74
N CYS A 107 -2.78 0.37 -2.97
CA CYS A 107 -2.99 -0.08 -1.61
C CYS A 107 -2.40 0.94 -0.62
N ALA A 108 -3.07 1.10 0.51
CA ALA A 108 -2.53 1.79 1.67
C ALA A 108 -2.75 0.91 2.90
N ALA A 109 -1.79 0.89 3.82
CA ALA A 109 -1.90 0.10 5.04
C ALA A 109 -1.61 0.94 6.26
N GLU A 110 -2.31 0.63 7.35
CA GLU A 110 -2.18 1.30 8.63
C GLU A 110 -1.24 0.50 9.52
N ALA A 111 -0.08 1.07 9.86
CA ALA A 111 0.89 0.44 10.74
C ALA A 111 0.40 0.36 12.20
N GLN A 112 0.98 -0.58 12.95
CA GLN A 112 0.87 -0.57 14.40
C GLN A 112 1.85 0.46 14.98
N CYS A 113 1.36 1.53 15.61
CA CYS A 113 2.21 2.37 16.44
C CYS A 113 2.79 1.52 17.58
N SER A 114 4.11 1.49 17.71
CA SER A 114 4.76 1.04 18.95
C SER A 114 4.36 2.00 20.07
N GLN A 115 3.82 1.45 21.17
CA GLN A 115 3.66 2.19 22.43
C GLN A 115 5.01 2.37 23.11
#